data_AF-A0A7S3BF78-F1
#
_entry.id   AF-A0A7S3BF78-F1
#
_cell.length_a   1.000
_cell.length_b   1.000
_cell.length_c   1.000
_cell.angle_alpha   90.00
_cell.angle_beta   90.00
_cell.angle_gamma   90.00
#
_symmetry.space_group_name_H-M   'P 1'
#
loop_
_entity.id
_entity.type
_entity.pdbx_description
1 polymer ?
#
loop_
_entity_poly.entity_id
_entity_poly.type
_entity_poly.pdbx_seq_one_letter_code
_entity_poly.pdbx_strand_id
1 'polypeptide(L)'
;HVGLSLSFWALPTPGVLALGSLLLFIFAWNVSWAGLMLTVASELLPQQVRGIGVGLIYALYWLLSFCISQTLESTLQSLGEGVTFAAFGAMTAVAFCFVWKYVPETNGVGLA
;
A
#
# COMPACT_ATOMS: atom_id res chain seq x y z
N HIS A 1 -18.42 -17.21 14.06
CA HIS A 1 -16.99 -17.29 13.67
C HIS A 1 -16.51 -18.71 13.32
N VAL A 2 -17.02 -19.79 13.93
CA VAL A 2 -16.60 -21.18 13.65
C VAL A 2 -17.22 -21.79 12.36
N GLY A 3 -18.31 -21.21 11.84
CA GLY A 3 -18.95 -21.69 10.59
C GLY A 3 -18.13 -21.44 9.32
N LEU A 4 -17.36 -20.33 9.26
CA LEU A 4 -16.48 -20.01 8.14
C LEU A 4 -15.26 -20.95 8.08
N SER A 5 -14.82 -21.47 9.22
CA SER A 5 -13.69 -22.40 9.28
C SER A 5 -13.99 -23.78 8.70
N LEU A 6 -15.26 -24.21 8.73
CA LEU A 6 -15.67 -25.53 8.22
C LEU A 6 -15.96 -25.51 6.71
N SER A 7 -16.32 -24.35 6.15
CA SER A 7 -16.46 -24.19 4.69
C SER A 7 -15.13 -24.29 3.92
N PHE A 8 -13.97 -24.14 4.60
CA PHE A 8 -12.67 -24.24 3.94
C PHE A 8 -12.32 -25.66 3.46
N TRP A 9 -12.85 -26.69 4.12
CA TRP A 9 -12.66 -28.08 3.72
C TRP A 9 -13.62 -28.54 2.61
N ALA A 10 -14.64 -27.72 2.28
CA ALA A 10 -15.65 -28.01 1.27
C ALA A 10 -15.38 -27.32 -0.09
N LEU A 11 -14.32 -26.52 -0.20
CA LEU A 11 -13.94 -25.87 -1.45
C LEU A 11 -13.18 -26.87 -2.34
N PRO A 12 -13.39 -26.87 -3.67
CA PRO A 12 -12.55 -27.59 -4.61
C PRO A 12 -11.06 -27.29 -4.33
N THR A 13 -10.16 -28.26 -4.48
CA THR A 13 -8.70 -28.10 -4.29
C THR A 13 -8.08 -26.78 -4.79
N PRO A 14 -8.50 -26.18 -5.93
CA PRO A 14 -8.03 -24.84 -6.33
C PRO A 14 -8.42 -23.69 -5.37
N GLY A 15 -9.53 -23.79 -4.63
CA GLY A 15 -9.99 -22.77 -3.68
C GLY A 15 -9.11 -22.67 -2.42
N VAL A 16 -8.61 -23.81 -1.92
CA VAL A 16 -7.66 -23.84 -0.79
C VAL A 16 -6.31 -23.24 -1.21
N LEU A 17 -5.87 -23.51 -2.44
CA LEU A 17 -4.64 -22.94 -3.00
C LEU A 17 -4.75 -21.43 -3.23
N ALA A 18 -5.88 -20.97 -3.78
CA ALA A 18 -6.17 -19.55 -3.96
C ALA A 18 -6.21 -18.80 -2.62
N LEU A 19 -6.81 -19.41 -1.59
CA LEU A 19 -6.84 -18.82 -0.26
C LEU A 19 -5.45 -18.78 0.38
N GLY A 20 -4.69 -19.87 0.30
CA GLY A 20 -3.32 -19.93 0.84
C GLY A 20 -2.39 -18.90 0.20
N SER A 21 -2.46 -18.77 -1.12
CA SER A 21 -1.69 -17.76 -1.86
C SER A 21 -2.11 -16.33 -1.53
N LEU A 22 -3.41 -16.06 -1.39
CA LEU A 22 -3.91 -14.76 -0.93
C LEU A 22 -3.40 -14.40 0.48
N LEU A 23 -3.46 -15.34 1.42
CA LEU A 23 -2.98 -15.12 2.78
C LEU A 23 -1.48 -14.86 2.83
N LEU A 24 -0.70 -15.61 2.04
CA LEU A 24 0.73 -15.39 1.89
C LEU A 24 1.04 -14.00 1.29
N PHE A 25 0.27 -13.59 0.27
CA PHE A 25 0.38 -12.26 -0.32
C PHE A 25 0.08 -11.15 0.70
N ILE A 26 -1.01 -11.28 1.46
CA ILE A 26 -1.37 -10.31 2.51
C ILE A 26 -0.27 -10.25 3.58
N PHE A 27 0.27 -11.39 4.00
CA PHE A 27 1.35 -11.44 4.98
C PHE A 27 2.61 -10.74 4.46
N ALA A 28 3.05 -11.07 3.25
CA ALA A 28 4.20 -10.45 2.60
C ALA A 28 4.01 -8.93 2.41
N TRP A 29 2.80 -8.50 2.03
CA TRP A 29 2.45 -7.09 1.89
C TRP A 29 2.55 -6.34 3.21
N ASN A 30 2.01 -6.90 4.30
CA ASN A 30 2.08 -6.28 5.63
C ASN A 30 3.53 -6.17 6.12
N VAL A 31 4.34 -7.22 5.95
CA VAL A 31 5.75 -7.20 6.38
C VAL A 31 6.56 -6.18 5.56
N SER A 32 6.35 -6.12 4.25
CA SER A 32 7.13 -5.27 3.36
C SER A 32 6.67 -3.82 3.42
N TRP A 33 5.42 -3.53 3.07
CA TRP A 33 4.95 -2.16 2.87
C TRP A 33 4.63 -1.45 4.19
N ALA A 34 3.95 -2.13 5.13
CA ALA A 34 3.52 -1.47 6.36
C ALA A 34 4.71 -1.16 7.28
N GLY A 35 5.72 -2.04 7.33
CA GLY A 35 6.96 -1.79 8.06
C GLY A 35 7.80 -0.69 7.41
N LEU A 36 8.08 -0.82 6.10
CA LEU A 36 8.97 0.09 5.38
C LEU A 36 8.46 1.54 5.38
N MET A 37 7.17 1.75 5.14
CA MET A 37 6.53 3.07 5.18
C MET A 37 6.82 3.81 6.49
N LEU A 38 6.70 3.11 7.62
CA LEU A 38 6.86 3.70 8.94
C LEU A 38 8.30 3.89 9.32
N THR A 39 9.16 2.93 8.97
CA THR A 39 10.59 3.03 9.23
C THR A 39 11.18 4.24 8.49
N VAL A 40 10.93 4.34 7.17
CA VAL A 40 11.42 5.47 6.36
C VAL A 40 10.83 6.80 6.86
N ALA A 41 9.53 6.84 7.17
CA ALA A 41 8.91 8.02 7.77
C ALA A 41 9.56 8.41 9.11
N SER A 42 9.91 7.43 9.94
CA SER A 42 10.55 7.68 11.25
C SER A 42 12.02 8.09 11.16
N GLU A 43 12.71 7.70 10.09
CA GLU A 43 14.10 8.09 9.81
C GLU A 43 14.20 9.53 9.26
N LEU A 44 13.21 9.95 8.47
CA LEU A 44 13.12 11.31 7.92
C LEU A 44 12.72 12.35 8.98
N LEU A 45 12.08 11.94 10.08
CA LEU A 45 11.52 12.84 11.08
C LEU A 45 12.45 12.99 12.31
N PRO A 46 12.73 14.23 12.78
CA PRO A 46 13.47 14.44 14.02
C PRO A 46 12.77 13.81 15.23
N GLN A 47 13.56 13.30 16.18
CA GLN A 47 13.07 12.58 17.37
C GLN A 47 12.01 13.36 18.16
N GLN A 48 12.08 14.71 18.17
CA GLN A 48 11.14 15.56 18.91
C GLN A 48 9.73 15.62 18.30
N VAL A 49 9.59 15.43 16.98
CA VAL A 49 8.31 15.61 16.25
C VAL A 49 7.75 14.31 15.67
N ARG A 50 8.49 13.21 15.77
CA ARG A 50 8.13 11.90 15.21
C ARG A 50 6.71 11.44 15.54
N GLY A 51 6.26 11.64 16.78
CA GLY A 51 4.90 11.22 17.20
C GLY A 51 3.78 11.90 16.42
N ILE A 52 3.88 13.23 16.22
CA ILE A 52 2.89 14.01 15.47
C ILE A 52 3.09 13.80 13.95
N GLY A 53 4.34 13.75 13.50
CA GLY A 53 4.67 13.57 12.09
C GLY A 53 4.18 12.25 11.52
N VAL A 54 4.35 11.13 12.24
CA VAL A 54 3.83 9.82 11.81
C VAL A 54 2.30 9.82 11.76
N GLY A 55 1.62 10.47 12.71
CA GLY A 55 0.17 10.63 12.68
C GLY A 55 -0.34 11.39 11.46
N LEU A 56 0.33 12.50 11.09
CA LEU A 56 0.00 13.27 9.88
C LEU A 56 0.26 12.48 8.60
N ILE A 57 1.36 11.73 8.53
CA ILE A 57 1.66 10.85 7.40
C ILE A 57 0.54 9.83 7.20
N TYR A 58 0.08 9.19 8.28
CA TYR A 58 -1.04 8.26 8.20
C TYR A 58 -2.34 8.94 7.76
N ALA A 59 -2.64 10.12 8.30
CA ALA A 59 -3.83 10.87 7.91
C ALA A 59 -3.82 11.21 6.42
N LEU A 60 -2.70 11.70 5.91
CA LEU A 60 -2.52 12.00 4.49
C LEU A 60 -2.57 10.74 3.62
N TYR A 61 -1.97 9.63 4.06
CA TYR A 61 -2.01 8.35 3.37
C TYR A 61 -3.44 7.86 3.16
N TRP A 62 -4.25 7.85 4.24
CA TRP A 62 -5.65 7.44 4.16
C TRP A 62 -6.51 8.41 3.35
N LEU A 63 -6.26 9.72 3.46
CA LEU A 63 -6.98 10.74 2.69
C LEU A 63 -6.70 10.60 1.19
N LEU A 64 -5.44 10.46 0.80
CA LEU A 64 -5.04 10.24 -0.60
C LEU A 64 -5.61 8.91 -1.13
N SER A 65 -5.55 7.85 -0.32
CA SER A 65 -6.15 6.55 -0.67
C SER A 65 -7.66 6.66 -0.94
N PHE A 66 -8.38 7.41 -0.10
CA PHE A 66 -9.80 7.70 -0.32
C PHE A 66 -10.05 8.51 -1.59
N CYS A 67 -9.26 9.58 -1.81
CA CYS A 67 -9.38 10.42 -3.00
C CYS A 67 -9.13 9.62 -4.30
N ILE A 68 -8.10 8.76 -4.29
CA ILE A 68 -7.79 7.85 -5.39
C ILE A 68 -8.94 6.89 -5.64
N SER A 69 -9.47 6.26 -4.59
CA SER A 69 -10.58 5.30 -4.70
C SER A 69 -11.83 5.94 -5.31
N GLN A 70 -12.19 7.15 -4.86
CA GLN A 70 -13.32 7.90 -5.43
C GLN A 70 -13.09 8.32 -6.88
N THR A 71 -11.88 8.79 -7.20
CA THR A 71 -11.54 9.21 -8.57
C THR A 71 -11.54 8.01 -9.51
N LEU A 72 -11.05 6.86 -9.05
CA LEU A 72 -11.03 5.62 -9.80
C LEU A 72 -12.45 5.12 -10.11
N GLU A 73 -13.33 5.06 -9.11
CA GLU A 73 -14.74 4.69 -9.30
C GLU A 73 -15.44 5.62 -10.31
N SER A 74 -15.24 6.94 -10.18
CA SER A 74 -15.83 7.93 -11.10
C SER A 74 -15.28 7.82 -12.53
N THR A 75 -13.99 7.50 -12.69
CA THR A 75 -13.35 7.37 -14.01
C THR A 75 -13.70 6.04 -14.67
N LEU A 76 -13.81 4.96 -13.89
CA LEU A 76 -14.27 3.65 -14.36
C LEU A 76 -15.67 3.73 -14.98
N GLN A 77 -16.58 4.44 -14.31
CA GLN A 77 -17.97 4.59 -14.78
C GLN A 77 -18.10 5.48 -16.03
N SER A 78 -17.14 6.39 -16.28
CA SER A 78 -17.25 7.40 -17.35
C SER A 78 -16.36 7.16 -18.56
N LEU A 79 -15.12 6.68 -18.37
CA LEU A 79 -14.10 6.54 -19.43
C LEU A 79 -13.72 5.09 -19.74
N GLY A 80 -14.18 4.13 -18.95
CA GLY A 80 -13.88 2.70 -19.10
C GLY A 80 -12.54 2.28 -18.49
N GLU A 81 -12.38 0.97 -18.32
CA GLU A 81 -11.29 0.35 -17.55
C GLU A 81 -9.90 0.70 -18.11
N GLY A 82 -9.70 0.59 -19.43
CA GLY A 82 -8.39 0.74 -20.05
C GLY A 82 -7.77 2.13 -19.91
N VAL A 83 -8.56 3.19 -20.09
CA VAL A 83 -8.08 4.58 -19.97
C VAL A 83 -7.82 4.94 -18.51
N THR A 84 -8.66 4.44 -17.61
CA THR A 84 -8.50 4.63 -16.16
C THR A 84 -7.16 4.05 -15.69
N PHE A 85 -6.89 2.78 -16.00
CA PHE A 85 -5.64 2.14 -15.60
C PHE A 85 -4.41 2.81 -16.22
N ALA A 86 -4.48 3.25 -17.48
CA ALA A 86 -3.39 3.97 -18.13
C ALA A 86 -3.09 5.32 -17.44
N ALA A 87 -4.12 6.07 -17.06
CA ALA A 87 -3.97 7.35 -16.36
C ALA A 87 -3.36 7.19 -14.96
N PHE A 88 -3.85 6.22 -14.17
CA PHE A 88 -3.27 5.91 -12.86
C PHE A 88 -1.84 5.35 -12.97
N GLY A 89 -1.56 4.55 -14.00
CA GLY A 89 -0.21 4.06 -14.32
C GLY A 89 0.75 5.20 -14.64
N ALA A 90 0.33 6.17 -15.46
CA ALA A 90 1.14 7.35 -15.77
C ALA A 90 1.41 8.20 -14.52
N MET A 91 0.40 8.42 -13.67
CA MET A 91 0.56 9.15 -12.41
C MET A 91 1.52 8.44 -11.45
N THR A 92 1.47 7.11 -11.40
CA THR A 92 2.39 6.29 -10.61
C THR A 92 3.82 6.38 -11.15
N ALA A 93 4.01 6.37 -12.47
CA ALA A 93 5.33 6.54 -13.08
C ALA A 93 5.94 7.92 -12.75
N VAL A 94 5.14 8.98 -12.79
CA VAL A 94 5.57 10.34 -12.37
C VAL A 94 5.96 10.35 -10.89
N ALA A 95 5.16 9.75 -10.02
CA ALA A 95 5.47 9.63 -8.60
C ALA A 95 6.76 8.83 -8.35
N PHE A 96 6.97 7.74 -9.09
CA PHE A 96 8.20 6.95 -9.03
C PHE A 96 9.42 7.76 -9.45
N CYS A 97 9.35 8.50 -10.57
CA CYS A 97 10.42 9.40 -10.99
C CYS A 97 10.70 10.50 -9.96
N PHE A 98 9.67 11.03 -9.30
CA PHE A 98 9.82 12.01 -8.22
C PHE A 98 10.55 11.40 -7.03
N VAL A 99 10.10 10.23 -6.54
CA VAL A 99 10.75 9.54 -5.42
C VAL A 99 12.20 9.22 -5.76
N TRP A 100 12.46 8.65 -6.93
CA TRP A 100 13.82 8.28 -7.36
C TRP A 100 14.79 9.47 -7.44
N LYS A 101 14.28 10.68 -7.76
CA LYS A 101 15.12 11.87 -7.88
C LYS A 101 15.26 12.67 -6.58
N TYR A 102 14.21 12.74 -5.77
CA TYR A 102 14.13 13.61 -4.59
C TYR A 102 14.28 12.88 -3.26
N VAL A 103 14.09 11.56 -3.22
CA VAL A 103 14.38 10.75 -2.05
C VAL A 103 15.79 10.20 -2.21
N PRO A 104 16.83 10.85 -1.64
CA PRO A 104 18.13 10.21 -1.54
C PRO A 104 17.94 8.92 -0.74
N GLU A 105 18.31 7.77 -1.30
CA GLU A 105 18.31 6.53 -0.55
C GLU A 105 19.11 6.74 0.74
N THR A 106 18.48 6.51 1.89
CA THR A 106 19.12 6.49 3.22
C THR A 106 20.01 5.24 3.37
N ASN A 107 20.79 4.93 2.33
CA ASN A 107 21.87 3.97 2.39
C ASN A 107 23.04 4.59 3.17
N GLY A 108 23.03 4.45 4.50
CA GLY A 108 24.27 4.41 5.26
C GLY A 108 24.35 5.12 6.62
N VAL A 109 23.29 5.69 7.20
CA VAL A 109 23.40 6.18 8.58
C VAL A 109 23.08 5.05 9.55
N GLY A 110 24.12 4.28 9.89
CA GLY A 110 24.10 3.45 11.08
C GLY A 110 23.70 4.31 12.28
N LEU A 111 22.65 3.88 12.97
CA LEU A 111 22.38 4.34 14.32
C LEU A 111 23.52 3.80 15.21
N ALA A 112 24.52 4.66 15.47
CA ALA A 112 25.35 4.56 16.65
C ALA A 112 24.63 5.22 17.83
#